data_AF-A0A0G1B3G2-F1
#
_entry.id   AF-A0A0G1B3G2-F1
#
_cell.length_a   1.000
_cell.length_b   1.000
_cell.length_c   1.000
_cell.angle_alpha   90.00
_cell.angle_beta   90.00
_cell.angle_gamma   90.00
#
_symmetry.space_group_name_H-M   'P 1'
#
loop_
_entity.id
_entity.type
_entity.pdbx_description
1 polymer ?
#
loop_
_entity_poly.entity_id
_entity_poly.type
_entity_poly.pdbx_seq_one_letter_code
_entity_poly.pdbx_strand_id
1 'polypeptide(L)'
;MKNSILSTIALTGFLAISTVTAEVPANIPYELQITLIRSTLGDALGALKNGDSSSAYANINSLLDDANDVLNIQGKSTLSAATKTKAKSALANIRKVIENLSAAPTNAERIDIAKKSLKTLNLHLKQTKPGILDIYKTEIDVKQAVNFALDALISNLESWIPGKMSVADLMEATHPS
;
A
#
# COMPACT_ATOMS: atom_id res chain seq x y z
N MET A 1 -28.93 6.73 -36.79
CA MET A 1 -28.81 6.53 -35.33
C MET A 1 -27.41 6.95 -34.94
N LYS A 2 -27.27 7.92 -34.02
CA LYS A 2 -25.98 8.50 -33.65
C LYS A 2 -25.18 7.51 -32.81
N ASN A 3 -23.95 7.24 -33.24
CA ASN A 3 -22.90 6.58 -32.46
C ASN A 3 -22.68 7.27 -31.11
N SER A 4 -22.38 6.48 -30.07
CA SER A 4 -21.42 6.83 -29.02
C SER A 4 -21.01 5.58 -28.25
N ILE A 5 -19.90 4.99 -28.69
CA ILE A 5 -19.04 4.10 -27.90
C ILE A 5 -18.22 5.02 -26.99
N LEU A 6 -18.47 5.03 -25.69
CA LEU A 6 -17.65 5.73 -24.71
C LEU A 6 -17.53 4.89 -23.45
N SER A 7 -16.67 3.88 -23.51
CA SER A 7 -16.06 3.22 -22.35
C SER A 7 -14.78 2.52 -22.78
N THR A 8 -13.85 3.28 -23.35
CA THR A 8 -12.48 2.82 -23.59
C THR A 8 -11.53 4.00 -23.43
N ILE A 9 -11.36 4.45 -22.20
CA ILE A 9 -10.10 5.07 -21.78
C ILE A 9 -9.29 3.90 -21.22
N ALA A 10 -8.70 3.09 -22.10
CA ALA A 10 -7.27 3.20 -22.42
C ALA A 10 -6.39 3.17 -21.14
N LEU A 11 -6.59 2.13 -20.33
CA LEU A 11 -5.63 1.60 -19.34
C LEU A 11 -4.44 0.91 -20.06
N THR A 12 -3.89 1.56 -21.10
CA THR A 12 -2.86 0.98 -21.98
C THR A 12 -1.55 1.77 -21.96
N GLY A 13 -1.43 2.77 -21.09
CA GLY A 13 -0.22 3.61 -20.99
C GLY A 13 0.82 3.18 -19.94
N PHE A 14 0.52 2.23 -19.05
CA PHE A 14 1.35 2.00 -17.85
C PHE A 14 1.92 0.56 -17.71
N LEU A 15 1.70 -0.33 -18.68
CA LEU A 15 2.09 -1.76 -18.57
C LEU A 15 3.20 -2.20 -19.53
N ALA A 16 4.07 -1.28 -19.96
CA ALA A 16 5.27 -1.62 -20.72
C ALA A 16 6.54 -1.11 -20.05
N ILE A 17 6.77 -1.52 -18.80
CA ILE A 17 8.13 -1.63 -18.27
C ILE A 17 8.30 -3.08 -17.82
N SER A 18 8.42 -3.95 -18.82
CA SER A 18 9.08 -5.23 -18.64
C SER A 18 10.55 -4.97 -18.32
N THR A 19 11.01 -5.51 -17.19
CA THR A 19 12.41 -5.88 -16.92
C THR A 19 13.46 -4.78 -17.05
N VAL A 20 13.56 -3.87 -16.08
CA VAL A 20 14.85 -3.34 -15.60
C VAL A 20 14.66 -2.95 -14.14
N THR A 21 15.59 -3.36 -13.28
CA THR A 21 15.84 -2.82 -11.94
C THR A 21 16.21 -1.33 -12.01
N ALA A 22 15.30 -0.48 -12.46
CA ALA A 22 15.53 0.94 -12.64
C ALA A 22 15.13 1.66 -11.36
N GLU A 23 16.15 1.98 -10.54
CA GLU A 23 16.09 3.01 -9.52
C GLU A 23 15.22 4.17 -10.01
N VAL A 24 14.22 4.58 -9.21
CA VAL A 24 13.31 5.69 -9.54
C VAL A 24 14.17 6.90 -9.97
N PRO A 25 14.16 7.30 -11.26
CA PRO A 25 15.02 8.39 -11.71
C PRO A 25 14.68 9.65 -10.93
N ALA A 26 15.70 10.30 -10.36
CA ALA A 26 15.58 11.46 -9.47
C ALA A 26 14.86 12.69 -10.10
N ASN A 27 14.45 12.60 -11.37
CA ASN A 27 13.83 13.65 -12.17
C ASN A 27 12.35 13.40 -12.52
N ILE A 28 11.69 12.42 -11.89
CA ILE A 28 10.24 12.20 -12.09
C ILE A 28 9.45 13.34 -11.41
N PRO A 29 8.47 13.97 -12.09
CA PRO A 29 7.56 14.94 -11.49
C PRO A 29 6.95 14.45 -10.17
N TYR A 30 6.83 15.36 -9.20
CA TYR A 30 6.32 15.06 -7.87
C TYR A 30 4.96 14.30 -7.90
N GLU A 31 4.06 14.73 -8.78
CA GLU A 31 2.73 14.17 -8.96
C GLU A 31 2.78 12.71 -9.41
N LEU A 32 3.76 12.37 -10.26
CA LEU A 32 3.98 10.99 -10.70
C LEU A 32 4.60 10.14 -9.58
N GLN A 33 5.49 10.71 -8.77
CA GLN A 33 6.03 10.03 -7.58
C GLN A 33 4.91 9.69 -6.57
N ILE A 34 4.00 10.62 -6.32
CA ILE A 34 2.85 10.38 -5.44
C ILE A 34 1.88 9.38 -6.06
N THR A 35 1.68 9.42 -7.38
CA THR A 35 0.83 8.46 -8.09
C THR A 35 1.37 7.04 -7.97
N LEU A 36 2.70 6.86 -7.96
CA LEU A 36 3.33 5.55 -7.73
C LEU A 36 2.95 4.96 -6.37
N ILE A 37 3.02 5.77 -5.30
CA ILE A 37 2.65 5.31 -3.96
C ILE A 37 1.13 5.08 -3.85
N ARG A 38 0.33 6.02 -4.36
CA ARG A 38 -1.13 5.98 -4.18
C ARG A 38 -1.77 4.93 -5.08
N SER A 39 -1.65 5.07 -6.40
CA SER A 39 -2.35 4.20 -7.34
C SER A 39 -1.57 2.93 -7.59
N THR A 40 -0.32 3.01 -8.07
CA THR A 40 0.39 1.81 -8.52
C THR A 40 0.60 0.79 -7.40
N LEU A 41 1.12 1.23 -6.24
CA LEU A 41 1.29 0.36 -5.08
C LEU A 41 -0.07 -0.01 -4.44
N GLY A 42 -0.97 0.97 -4.26
CA GLY A 42 -2.29 0.72 -3.65
C GLY A 42 -3.13 -0.29 -4.46
N ASP A 43 -3.18 -0.12 -5.78
CA ASP A 43 -3.92 -1.00 -6.70
C ASP A 43 -3.29 -2.41 -6.71
N ALA A 44 -1.95 -2.52 -6.70
CA ALA A 44 -1.27 -3.82 -6.60
C ALA A 44 -1.57 -4.53 -5.27
N LEU A 45 -1.58 -3.79 -4.15
CA LEU A 45 -1.94 -4.33 -2.83
C LEU A 45 -3.41 -4.73 -2.75
N GLY A 46 -4.31 -3.95 -3.36
CA GLY A 46 -5.75 -4.24 -3.42
C GLY A 46 -6.10 -5.39 -4.35
N ALA A 47 -5.30 -5.63 -5.40
CA ALA A 47 -5.50 -6.70 -6.37
C ALA A 47 -4.89 -8.04 -5.94
N LEU A 48 -4.03 -8.06 -4.91
CA LEU A 48 -3.39 -9.27 -4.40
C LEU A 48 -4.46 -10.29 -3.96
N LYS A 49 -4.29 -11.56 -4.30
CA LYS A 49 -5.24 -12.62 -3.94
C LYS A 49 -4.60 -13.65 -3.02
N ASN A 50 -5.42 -14.28 -2.19
CA ASN A 50 -4.98 -15.45 -1.45
C ASN A 50 -4.64 -16.57 -2.44
N GLY A 51 -3.42 -17.11 -2.36
CA GLY A 51 -2.91 -18.07 -3.34
C GLY A 51 -2.17 -17.46 -4.54
N ASP A 52 -1.95 -16.14 -4.57
CA ASP A 52 -1.14 -15.53 -5.62
C ASP A 52 0.29 -16.11 -5.68
N SER A 53 0.87 -15.98 -6.87
CA SER A 53 2.21 -16.47 -7.20
C SER A 53 3.32 -15.66 -6.52
N SER A 54 4.50 -16.25 -6.36
CA SER A 54 5.69 -15.57 -5.85
C SER A 54 6.06 -14.31 -6.65
N SER A 55 5.77 -14.28 -7.96
CA SER A 55 6.00 -13.09 -8.81
C SER A 55 5.09 -11.92 -8.45
N ALA A 56 3.86 -12.16 -7.99
CA ALA A 56 2.97 -11.08 -7.54
C ALA A 56 3.52 -10.41 -6.27
N TYR A 57 3.98 -11.22 -5.30
CA TYR A 57 4.62 -10.70 -4.09
C TYR A 57 5.94 -9.98 -4.40
N ALA A 58 6.76 -10.51 -5.31
CA ALA A 58 8.00 -9.87 -5.75
C ALA A 58 7.75 -8.52 -6.42
N ASN A 59 6.72 -8.41 -7.26
CA ASN A 59 6.33 -7.14 -7.88
C ASN A 59 5.93 -6.10 -6.83
N ILE A 60 5.14 -6.48 -5.83
CA ILE A 60 4.77 -5.57 -4.72
C ILE A 60 6.00 -5.13 -3.93
N ASN A 61 6.95 -6.04 -3.68
CA ASN A 61 8.21 -5.68 -3.01
C ASN A 61 9.03 -4.65 -3.79
N SER A 62 9.11 -4.79 -5.12
CA SER A 62 9.73 -3.78 -6.00
C SER A 62 9.03 -2.42 -5.88
N LEU A 63 7.69 -2.39 -5.93
CA LEU A 63 6.93 -1.15 -5.77
C LEU A 63 7.13 -0.50 -4.38
N LEU A 64 7.39 -1.30 -3.34
CA LEU A 64 7.74 -0.81 -2.01
C LEU A 64 9.16 -0.23 -1.96
N ASP A 65 10.09 -0.72 -2.76
CA ASP A 65 11.43 -0.10 -2.91
C ASP A 65 11.27 1.28 -3.58
N ASP A 66 10.54 1.35 -4.69
CA ASP A 66 10.27 2.59 -5.41
C ASP A 66 9.57 3.63 -4.51
N ALA A 67 8.58 3.20 -3.72
CA ALA A 67 7.88 4.07 -2.77
C ALA A 67 8.83 4.61 -1.68
N ASN A 68 9.78 3.80 -1.19
CA ASN A 68 10.79 4.25 -0.24
C ASN A 68 11.77 5.26 -0.85
N ASP A 69 12.12 5.09 -2.13
CA ASP A 69 12.98 6.01 -2.86
C ASP A 69 12.32 7.36 -3.09
N VAL A 70 11.02 7.38 -3.42
CA VAL A 70 10.22 8.61 -3.44
C VAL A 70 10.30 9.35 -2.10
N LEU A 71 10.13 8.65 -0.96
CA LEU A 71 10.24 9.27 0.36
C LEU A 71 11.67 9.77 0.66
N ASN A 72 12.69 9.16 0.08
CA ASN A 72 14.08 9.61 0.20
C ASN A 72 14.34 10.88 -0.59
N ILE A 73 13.82 10.98 -1.82
CA ILE A 73 13.93 12.13 -2.70
C ILE A 73 13.20 13.34 -2.10
N GLN A 74 11.93 13.17 -1.73
CA GLN A 74 11.11 14.25 -1.14
C GLN A 74 11.58 14.69 0.25
N GLY A 75 12.23 13.79 0.98
CA GLY A 75 12.77 14.06 2.31
C GLY A 75 13.95 15.02 2.37
N LYS A 76 14.49 15.49 1.24
CA LYS A 76 15.63 16.42 1.21
C LYS A 76 15.22 17.91 1.25
N SER A 77 13.94 18.24 1.06
CA SER A 77 13.52 19.66 1.07
C SER A 77 12.06 19.96 1.46
N THR A 78 11.14 18.98 1.48
CA THR A 78 9.69 19.29 1.57
C THR A 78 8.89 18.47 2.58
N LEU A 79 9.43 17.36 3.11
CA LEU A 79 8.79 16.54 4.14
C LEU A 79 9.44 16.76 5.51
N SER A 80 8.65 16.93 6.57
CA SER A 80 9.20 16.86 7.92
C SER A 80 9.77 15.47 8.21
N ALA A 81 10.80 15.43 9.07
CA ALA A 81 11.39 14.16 9.53
C ALA A 81 10.34 13.24 10.16
N ALA A 82 9.35 13.80 10.87
CA ALA A 82 8.27 13.04 11.49
C ALA A 82 7.37 12.38 10.44
N THR A 83 6.92 13.12 9.41
CA THR A 83 6.11 12.58 8.31
C THR A 83 6.88 11.49 7.57
N LYS A 84 8.17 11.72 7.26
CA LYS A 84 9.02 10.74 6.59
C LYS A 84 9.17 9.45 7.38
N THR A 85 9.46 9.55 8.69
CA THR A 85 9.60 8.38 9.57
C THR A 85 8.30 7.57 9.65
N LYS A 86 7.15 8.23 9.79
CA LYS A 86 5.85 7.56 9.82
C LYS A 86 5.53 6.86 8.50
N ALA A 87 5.73 7.53 7.38
CA ALA A 87 5.51 6.98 6.04
C ALA A 87 6.40 5.75 5.79
N LYS A 88 7.70 5.86 6.08
CA LYS A 88 8.63 4.73 5.95
C LYS A 88 8.29 3.57 6.87
N SER A 89 7.91 3.84 8.12
CA SER A 89 7.50 2.81 9.07
C SER A 89 6.25 2.06 8.58
N ALA A 90 5.29 2.76 7.98
CA ALA A 90 4.13 2.13 7.36
C ALA A 90 4.51 1.23 6.17
N LEU A 91 5.34 1.73 5.24
CA LEU A 91 5.81 0.93 4.10
C LEU A 91 6.62 -0.31 4.53
N ALA A 92 7.46 -0.18 5.56
CA ALA A 92 8.21 -1.30 6.11
C ALA A 92 7.30 -2.38 6.72
N ASN A 93 6.20 -1.98 7.37
CA ASN A 93 5.22 -2.95 7.87
C ASN A 93 4.43 -3.61 6.74
N ILE A 94 4.05 -2.88 5.69
CA ILE A 94 3.47 -3.48 4.48
C ILE A 94 4.43 -4.53 3.92
N ARG A 95 5.71 -4.19 3.73
CA ARG A 95 6.73 -5.13 3.25
C ARG A 95 6.79 -6.40 4.09
N LYS A 96 6.89 -6.25 5.41
CA LYS A 96 6.95 -7.40 6.33
C LYS A 96 5.75 -8.33 6.15
N VAL A 97 4.55 -7.77 5.95
CA VAL A 97 3.34 -8.57 5.71
C VAL A 97 3.43 -9.30 4.38
N ILE A 98 3.84 -8.62 3.31
CA ILE A 98 4.00 -9.19 1.97
C ILE A 98 5.04 -10.33 1.96
N GLU A 99 6.18 -10.13 2.63
CA GLU A 99 7.22 -11.15 2.79
C GLU A 99 6.70 -12.38 3.55
N ASN A 100 6.00 -12.17 4.67
CA ASN A 100 5.41 -13.27 5.43
C ASN A 100 4.36 -14.04 4.62
N LEU A 101 3.50 -13.33 3.87
CA LEU A 101 2.50 -13.94 3.01
C LEU A 101 3.14 -14.74 1.87
N SER A 102 4.22 -14.23 1.28
CA SER A 102 4.97 -14.91 0.24
C SER A 102 5.66 -16.18 0.75
N ALA A 103 6.08 -16.20 2.02
CA ALA A 103 6.76 -17.33 2.64
C ALA A 103 5.79 -18.41 3.14
N ALA A 104 4.50 -18.11 3.25
CA ALA A 104 3.50 -19.02 3.79
C ALA A 104 3.15 -20.14 2.78
N PRO A 105 3.40 -21.42 3.12
CA PRO A 105 3.19 -22.54 2.21
C PRO A 105 1.70 -22.87 1.99
N THR A 106 0.81 -22.49 2.89
CA THR A 106 -0.63 -22.78 2.78
C THR A 106 -1.53 -21.55 2.85
N ASN A 107 -2.72 -21.65 2.26
CA ASN A 107 -3.75 -20.61 2.35
C ASN A 107 -4.21 -20.36 3.79
N ALA A 108 -4.19 -21.39 4.65
CA ALA A 108 -4.57 -21.27 6.06
C ALA A 108 -3.57 -20.41 6.84
N GLU A 109 -2.27 -20.61 6.62
CA GLU A 109 -1.23 -19.77 7.22
C GLU A 109 -1.28 -18.34 6.70
N ARG A 110 -1.59 -18.13 5.41
CA ARG A 110 -1.79 -16.78 4.84
C ARG A 110 -2.93 -16.05 5.54
N ILE A 111 -4.04 -16.72 5.84
CA ILE A 111 -5.17 -16.16 6.59
C ILE A 111 -4.77 -15.82 8.04
N ASP A 112 -3.98 -16.67 8.70
CA ASP A 112 -3.49 -16.40 10.06
C ASP A 112 -2.54 -15.18 10.09
N ILE A 113 -1.63 -15.08 9.11
CA ILE A 113 -0.77 -13.91 8.93
C ILE A 113 -1.60 -12.65 8.68
N ALA A 114 -2.63 -12.72 7.82
CA ALA A 114 -3.54 -11.61 7.56
C ALA A 114 -4.17 -11.11 8.86
N LYS A 115 -4.80 -12.00 9.64
CA LYS A 115 -5.42 -11.67 10.94
C LYS A 115 -4.46 -11.00 11.91
N LYS A 116 -3.26 -11.57 12.10
CA LYS A 116 -2.24 -11.03 13.00
C LYS A 116 -1.74 -9.65 12.55
N SER A 117 -1.70 -9.42 11.24
CA SER A 117 -1.19 -8.19 10.65
C SER A 117 -2.20 -7.05 10.69
N LEU A 118 -3.51 -7.34 10.63
CA LEU A 118 -4.57 -6.31 10.59
C LEU A 118 -4.49 -5.31 11.74
N LYS A 119 -4.19 -5.75 12.97
CA LYS A 119 -4.07 -4.86 14.13
C LYS A 119 -2.97 -3.83 13.95
N THR A 120 -1.78 -4.27 13.53
CA THR A 120 -0.62 -3.40 13.31
C THR A 120 -0.85 -2.47 12.12
N LEU A 121 -1.39 -2.99 11.01
CA LEU A 121 -1.70 -2.17 9.83
C LEU A 121 -2.75 -1.09 10.15
N ASN A 122 -3.82 -1.42 10.88
CA ASN A 122 -4.82 -0.44 11.31
C ASN A 122 -4.25 0.63 12.26
N LEU A 123 -3.30 0.28 13.13
CA LEU A 123 -2.61 1.26 13.96
C LEU A 123 -1.84 2.26 13.10
N HIS A 124 -1.09 1.78 12.10
CA HIS A 124 -0.38 2.65 11.17
C HIS A 124 -1.33 3.48 10.31
N LEU A 125 -2.47 2.93 9.88
CA LEU A 125 -3.50 3.67 9.15
C LEU A 125 -3.99 4.88 9.92
N LYS A 126 -4.22 4.75 11.24
CA LYS A 126 -4.60 5.90 12.09
C LYS A 126 -3.48 6.93 12.20
N GLN A 127 -2.22 6.49 12.25
CA GLN A 127 -1.05 7.37 12.41
C GLN A 127 -0.63 8.11 11.15
N THR A 128 -1.03 7.62 9.96
CA THR A 128 -0.73 8.19 8.65
C THR A 128 -1.85 9.05 8.07
N LYS A 129 -2.97 9.21 8.78
CA LYS A 129 -4.03 10.14 8.35
C LYS A 129 -3.52 11.58 8.33
N PRO A 130 -3.85 12.38 7.30
CA PRO A 130 -3.62 13.82 7.32
C PRO A 130 -4.30 14.46 8.54
N GLY A 131 -3.55 15.28 9.26
CA GLY A 131 -4.03 16.06 10.39
C GLY A 131 -4.56 17.42 9.93
N ILE A 132 -5.39 18.04 10.77
CA ILE A 132 -5.94 19.40 10.53
C ILE A 132 -4.83 20.46 10.50
N LEU A 133 -3.68 20.17 11.14
CA LEU A 133 -2.51 21.05 11.20
C LEU A 133 -1.50 20.81 10.07
N ASP A 134 -1.80 19.91 9.13
CA ASP A 134 -0.93 19.70 7.98
C ASP A 134 -1.10 20.85 7.00
N ILE A 135 -0.10 21.74 6.94
CA ILE A 135 -0.14 22.98 6.15
C ILE A 135 0.61 22.85 4.82
N TYR A 136 1.50 21.86 4.68
CA TYR A 136 2.28 21.64 3.47
C TYR A 136 1.60 20.59 2.59
N LYS A 137 1.26 20.97 1.36
CA LYS A 137 0.66 20.07 0.36
C LYS A 137 1.45 18.78 0.22
N THR A 138 2.78 18.85 0.20
CA THR A 138 3.64 17.68 0.04
C THR A 138 3.46 16.65 1.17
N GLU A 139 3.29 17.10 2.41
CA GLU A 139 3.07 16.20 3.54
C GLU A 139 1.69 15.57 3.49
N ILE A 140 0.66 16.35 3.14
CA ILE A 140 -0.71 15.88 2.99
C ILE A 140 -0.77 14.79 1.93
N ASP A 141 -0.22 15.04 0.74
CA ASP A 141 -0.25 14.12 -0.39
C ASP A 141 0.50 12.81 -0.07
N VAL A 142 1.66 12.87 0.59
CA VAL A 142 2.39 11.66 1.01
C VAL A 142 1.59 10.87 2.05
N LYS A 143 1.03 11.55 3.04
CA LYS A 143 0.17 10.90 4.05
C LYS A 143 -1.03 10.22 3.40
N GLN A 144 -1.73 10.92 2.50
CA GLN A 144 -2.86 10.36 1.75
C GLN A 144 -2.45 9.16 0.90
N ALA A 145 -1.32 9.23 0.20
CA ALA A 145 -0.85 8.13 -0.65
C ALA A 145 -0.54 6.87 0.16
N VAL A 146 0.20 7.01 1.27
CA VAL A 146 0.51 5.90 2.17
C VAL A 146 -0.75 5.38 2.87
N ASN A 147 -1.66 6.26 3.26
CA ASN A 147 -2.94 5.87 3.86
C ASN A 147 -3.78 5.03 2.89
N PHE A 148 -3.84 5.42 1.62
CA PHE A 148 -4.52 4.66 0.58
C PHE A 148 -3.91 3.27 0.38
N ALA A 149 -2.57 3.16 0.31
CA ALA A 149 -1.89 1.87 0.18
C ALA A 149 -2.16 0.94 1.39
N LEU A 150 -2.16 1.50 2.62
CA LEU A 150 -2.53 0.76 3.82
C LEU A 150 -3.98 0.28 3.77
N ASP A 151 -4.92 1.17 3.41
CA ASP A 151 -6.34 0.87 3.35
C ASP A 151 -6.66 -0.20 2.30
N ALA A 152 -5.99 -0.15 1.14
CA ALA A 152 -6.10 -1.17 0.10
C ALA A 152 -5.62 -2.54 0.58
N LEU A 153 -4.46 -2.61 1.24
CA LEU A 153 -3.98 -3.87 1.82
C LEU A 153 -4.93 -4.37 2.92
N ILE A 154 -5.34 -3.50 3.86
CA ILE A 154 -6.25 -3.88 4.96
C ILE A 154 -7.55 -4.44 4.41
N SER A 155 -8.23 -3.70 3.52
CA SER A 155 -9.49 -4.12 2.90
C SER A 155 -9.36 -5.45 2.18
N ASN A 156 -8.23 -5.66 1.50
CA ASN A 156 -7.97 -6.90 0.81
C ASN A 156 -7.72 -8.08 1.77
N LEU A 157 -6.90 -7.88 2.81
CA LEU A 157 -6.66 -8.89 3.84
C LEU A 157 -7.93 -9.27 4.60
N GLU A 158 -8.80 -8.31 4.88
CA GLU A 158 -10.12 -8.55 5.49
C GLU A 158 -11.00 -9.43 4.59
N SER A 159 -10.92 -9.26 3.27
CA SER A 159 -11.68 -10.09 2.32
C SER A 159 -11.30 -11.56 2.33
N TRP A 160 -10.11 -11.91 2.82
CA TRP A 160 -9.62 -13.29 2.90
C TRP A 160 -10.10 -14.01 4.16
N ILE A 161 -10.62 -13.28 5.15
CA ILE A 161 -11.04 -13.84 6.44
C ILE A 161 -12.49 -14.32 6.33
N PRO A 162 -12.77 -15.63 6.47
CA PRO A 162 -14.13 -16.16 6.38
C PRO A 162 -14.97 -15.69 7.57
N GLY A 163 -16.17 -15.19 7.29
CA GLY A 163 -17.04 -14.54 8.27
C GLY A 163 -16.53 -13.13 8.56
N LYS A 164 -17.39 -12.12 8.37
CA LYS A 164 -17.07 -10.71 8.62
C LYS A 164 -16.85 -10.48 10.13
N MET A 165 -15.76 -10.98 10.69
CA MET A 165 -15.24 -10.42 11.95
C MET A 165 -14.67 -9.06 11.56
N SER A 166 -15.38 -8.02 11.94
CA SER A 166 -14.86 -6.67 11.84
C SER A 166 -13.60 -6.56 12.71
N VAL A 167 -12.75 -5.57 12.42
CA VAL A 167 -11.59 -5.26 13.27
C VAL A 167 -12.00 -5.06 14.74
N ALA A 168 -13.23 -4.64 15.02
CA ALA A 168 -13.76 -4.53 16.37
C ALA A 168 -13.87 -5.90 17.06
N ASP A 169 -14.38 -6.92 16.37
CA ASP A 169 -14.51 -8.29 16.90
C ASP A 169 -13.14 -8.93 17.18
N LEU A 170 -12.14 -8.62 16.36
CA LEU A 170 -10.76 -9.07 16.55
C LEU A 170 -10.05 -8.36 17.73
N MET A 171 -10.48 -7.15 18.09
CA MET A 171 -9.94 -6.42 19.23
C MET A 171 -10.57 -6.89 20.56
N GLU A 172 -11.84 -7.29 20.55
CA GLU A 172 -12.59 -7.70 21.74
C GLU A 172 -12.23 -9.13 22.20
N ALA A 173 -11.89 -10.04 21.28
CA ALA A 173 -11.52 -11.43 21.57
C ALA A 173 -10.20 -11.63 22.38
N THR A 174 -9.50 -10.56 22.76
CA THR A 174 -8.24 -10.63 23.52
C THR A 174 -8.32 -10.11 24.96
N HIS A 175 -9.51 -9.73 25.42
CA HIS A 175 -9.80 -9.42 26.83
C HIS A 175 -10.98 -10.27 27.32
N PRO A 176 -10.76 -11.53 27.76
CA PRO A 176 -11.78 -12.23 28.52
C PRO A 176 -12.05 -11.45 29.82
N SER A 177 -13.31 -11.12 30.05
CA SER A 177 -13.80 -10.53 31.29
C SER A 177 -13.55 -11.43 32.49
#